data_AF-A0A7X7U3I1-F1
#
_entry.id   AF-A0A7X7U3I1-F1
#
_cell.length_a   1.000
_cell.length_b   1.000
_cell.length_c   1.000
_cell.angle_alpha   90.00
_cell.angle_beta   90.00
_cell.angle_gamma   90.00
#
_symmetry.space_group_name_H-M   'P 1'
#
loop_
_entity.id
_entity.type
_entity.pdbx_description
1 polymer ?
#
loop_
_entity_poly.entity_id
_entity_poly.type
_entity_poly.pdbx_seq_one_letter_code
_entity_poly.pdbx_strand_id
1 'polypeptide(L)'
;MSGESCRNLGGLIGVNRLGVIEDCYTVVEMRASGAGSQIGGLIGYDYMGTIANCYAAGSVSGGSGSFLGALLGRSSEHATATSCYFLDSPDGDATSGAGTPVTAEQMAQQATFVDWDFRNVWTLCGGNGYPRLRWELIDCTQ
;
A
#
# COMPACT_ATOMS: atom_id res chain seq x y z
N MET A 1 -4.63 28.16 -13.08
CA MET A 1 -5.07 27.14 -12.10
C MET A 1 -3.81 26.47 -11.57
N SER A 2 -3.30 26.95 -10.43
CA SER A 2 -2.17 26.35 -9.75
C SER A 2 -2.62 25.02 -9.17
N GLY A 3 -2.27 23.92 -9.83
CA GLY A 3 -2.47 22.59 -9.26
C GLY A 3 -1.70 22.53 -7.95
N GLU A 4 -2.43 22.45 -6.84
CA GLU A 4 -1.86 22.31 -5.51
C GLU A 4 -0.83 21.17 -5.56
N SER A 5 0.43 21.51 -5.27
CA SER A 5 1.47 20.50 -5.10
C SER A 5 1.14 19.74 -3.81
N CYS A 6 0.47 18.59 -3.93
CA CYS A 6 0.30 17.66 -2.82
C CYS A 6 1.66 17.01 -2.57
N ARG A 7 2.50 17.66 -1.76
CA ARG A 7 3.89 17.24 -1.58
C ARG A 7 3.99 15.76 -1.18
N ASN A 8 3.11 15.30 -0.28
CA ASN A 8 3.04 13.91 0.18
C ASN A 8 1.57 13.45 0.31
N LEU A 9 1.16 12.47 -0.48
CA LEU A 9 -0.20 11.92 -0.52
C LEU A 9 -0.14 10.40 -0.32
N GLY A 10 -0.77 9.88 0.73
CA GLY A 10 -0.89 8.44 0.96
C GLY A 10 -2.34 8.07 1.26
N GLY A 11 -2.76 6.87 0.87
CA GLY A 11 -4.15 6.43 1.07
C GLY A 11 -4.53 6.26 2.54
N LEU A 12 -3.54 6.04 3.41
CA LEU A 12 -3.74 6.08 4.86
C LEU A 12 -2.88 7.16 5.53
N ILE A 13 -1.62 7.32 5.08
CA ILE A 13 -0.61 8.12 5.79
C ILE A 13 0.06 9.09 4.82
N GLY A 14 -0.05 10.39 5.06
CA GLY A 14 0.67 11.38 4.25
C GLY A 14 2.19 11.33 4.49
N VAL A 15 2.60 11.34 5.76
CA VAL A 15 4.01 11.34 6.17
C VAL A 15 4.21 10.44 7.38
N ASN A 16 5.20 9.56 7.31
CA ASN A 16 5.72 8.81 8.45
C ASN A 16 7.14 9.30 8.80
N ARG A 17 7.39 9.60 10.07
CA ARG A 17 8.70 10.05 10.57
C ARG A 17 9.04 9.27 11.82
N LEU A 18 10.02 8.37 11.73
CA LEU A 18 10.47 7.52 12.85
C LEU A 18 9.34 6.65 13.46
N GLY A 19 8.24 6.49 12.75
CA GLY A 19 7.06 5.75 13.22
C GLY A 19 7.05 4.32 12.70
N VAL A 20 6.28 3.49 13.40
CA VAL A 20 6.01 2.10 13.02
C VAL A 20 4.61 2.03 12.41
N ILE A 21 4.53 1.46 11.22
CA ILE A 21 3.29 1.19 10.51
C ILE A 21 3.23 -0.33 10.35
N GLU A 22 2.31 -0.95 11.07
CA GLU A 22 2.20 -2.39 11.15
C GLU A 22 0.75 -2.81 10.95
N ASP A 23 0.56 -3.93 10.25
CA ASP A 23 -0.75 -4.57 10.05
C ASP A 23 -1.79 -3.60 9.44
N CYS A 24 -1.40 -2.86 8.41
CA CYS A 24 -2.25 -1.87 7.75
C CYS A 24 -2.49 -2.22 6.29
N TYR A 25 -3.65 -1.82 5.76
CA TYR A 25 -3.91 -1.96 4.33
C TYR A 25 -4.73 -0.83 3.74
N THR A 26 -4.72 -0.76 2.42
CA THR A 26 -5.54 0.17 1.65
C THR A 26 -5.92 -0.44 0.31
N VAL A 27 -7.13 -0.12 -0.14
CA VAL A 27 -7.66 -0.49 -1.46
C VAL A 27 -8.10 0.75 -2.25
N VAL A 28 -7.76 1.94 -1.74
CA VAL A 28 -8.22 3.22 -2.29
C VAL A 28 -7.34 3.63 -3.46
N GLU A 29 -7.99 4.09 -4.53
CA GLU A 29 -7.31 4.72 -5.64
C GLU A 29 -6.78 6.11 -5.27
N MET A 30 -5.50 6.34 -5.54
CA MET A 30 -4.81 7.59 -5.24
C MET A 30 -4.55 8.37 -6.53
N ARG A 31 -5.04 9.61 -6.59
CA ARG A 31 -4.85 10.52 -7.74
C ARG A 31 -4.39 11.89 -7.30
N ALA A 32 -3.33 12.41 -7.91
CA ALA A 32 -3.00 13.83 -7.83
C ALA A 32 -2.71 14.43 -9.22
N SER A 33 -3.29 15.58 -9.51
CA SER A 33 -3.06 16.30 -10.78
C SER A 33 -1.89 17.30 -10.71
N GLY A 34 -1.42 17.63 -9.50
CA GLY A 34 -0.28 18.52 -9.27
C GLY A 34 1.07 17.89 -9.64
N ALA A 35 2.00 18.71 -10.12
CA ALA A 35 3.35 18.27 -10.45
C ALA A 35 4.23 18.07 -9.20
N GLY A 36 5.17 17.12 -9.26
CA GLY A 36 6.17 16.92 -8.21
C GLY A 36 5.63 16.34 -6.89
N SER A 37 4.53 15.59 -6.95
CA SER A 37 3.89 15.00 -5.77
C SER A 37 4.60 13.69 -5.38
N GLN A 38 4.57 13.31 -4.10
CA GLN A 38 5.00 11.99 -3.64
C GLN A 38 3.74 11.21 -3.25
N ILE A 39 3.38 10.22 -4.05
CA ILE A 39 2.10 9.54 -3.96
C ILE A 39 2.33 8.07 -3.71
N GLY A 40 1.88 7.58 -2.56
CA GLY A 40 1.88 6.17 -2.24
C GLY A 40 0.46 5.62 -2.10
N GLY A 41 0.25 4.35 -2.45
CA GLY A 41 -1.03 3.70 -2.15
C GLY A 41 -1.33 3.73 -0.66
N LEU A 42 -0.33 3.46 0.21
CA LEU A 42 -0.45 3.52 1.66
C LEU A 42 0.18 4.79 2.26
N ILE A 43 1.43 5.08 1.90
CA ILE A 43 2.25 6.14 2.52
C ILE A 43 2.79 7.10 1.46
N GLY A 44 2.56 8.40 1.62
CA GLY A 44 3.12 9.41 0.70
C GLY A 44 4.65 9.52 0.82
N TYR A 45 5.14 9.79 2.04
CA TYR A 45 6.55 9.97 2.33
C TYR A 45 6.96 9.29 3.65
N ASP A 46 8.06 8.54 3.64
CA ASP A 46 8.64 7.89 4.81
C ASP A 46 10.06 8.39 5.09
N TYR A 47 10.31 8.77 6.34
CA TYR A 47 11.61 9.20 6.84
C TYR A 47 12.00 8.37 8.07
N MET A 48 12.96 7.46 7.89
CA MET A 48 13.45 6.57 8.94
C MET A 48 12.34 5.76 9.64
N GLY A 49 11.25 5.46 8.93
CA GLY A 49 10.14 4.67 9.45
C GLY A 49 10.34 3.16 9.25
N THR A 50 9.51 2.38 9.94
CA THR A 50 9.42 0.94 9.74
C THR A 50 8.01 0.59 9.30
N ILE A 51 7.92 -0.13 8.18
CA ILE A 51 6.67 -0.58 7.58
C ILE A 51 6.69 -2.11 7.57
N ALA A 52 5.74 -2.74 8.23
CA ALA A 52 5.67 -4.19 8.37
C ALA A 52 4.26 -4.72 8.12
N ASN A 53 4.15 -5.87 7.46
CA ASN A 53 2.87 -6.57 7.27
C ASN A 53 1.77 -5.67 6.67
N CYS A 54 2.13 -4.88 5.66
CA CYS A 54 1.21 -3.96 5.03
C CYS A 54 0.95 -4.29 3.56
N TYR A 55 -0.22 -3.92 3.04
CA TYR A 55 -0.44 -3.99 1.59
C TYR A 55 -1.25 -2.83 1.01
N ALA A 56 -1.07 -2.59 -0.28
CA ALA A 56 -1.89 -1.66 -1.07
C ALA A 56 -2.43 -2.36 -2.32
N ALA A 57 -3.72 -2.17 -2.60
CA ALA A 57 -4.38 -2.74 -3.78
C ALA A 57 -5.09 -1.72 -4.67
N GLY A 58 -5.10 -0.44 -4.29
CA GLY A 58 -5.60 0.64 -5.14
C GLY A 58 -4.55 1.13 -6.12
N SER A 59 -4.99 1.64 -7.27
CA SER A 59 -4.13 2.26 -8.28
C SER A 59 -3.56 3.60 -7.79
N VAL A 60 -2.40 3.98 -8.31
CA VAL A 60 -1.73 5.25 -7.98
C VAL A 60 -1.37 6.01 -9.26
N SER A 61 -1.92 7.20 -9.43
CA SER A 61 -1.62 8.09 -10.55
C SER A 61 -1.26 9.51 -10.10
N GLY A 62 -0.40 10.17 -10.87
CA GLY A 62 0.10 11.50 -10.53
C GLY A 62 0.49 12.35 -11.73
N GLY A 63 0.51 13.67 -11.53
CA GLY A 63 0.98 14.63 -12.51
C GLY A 63 2.49 14.53 -12.80
N SER A 64 2.95 15.27 -13.81
CA SER A 64 4.35 15.24 -14.27
C SER A 64 5.36 15.44 -13.13
N GLY A 65 6.44 14.64 -13.15
CA GLY A 65 7.53 14.71 -12.16
C GLY A 65 7.17 14.18 -10.77
N SER A 66 6.03 13.52 -10.60
CA SER A 66 5.65 12.89 -9.34
C SER A 66 6.41 11.59 -9.10
N PHE A 67 6.67 11.28 -7.83
CA PHE A 67 7.16 9.99 -7.37
C PHE A 67 5.96 9.14 -7.00
N LEU A 68 5.72 8.08 -7.75
CA LEU A 68 4.58 7.20 -7.56
C LEU A 68 5.05 5.85 -7.02
N GLY A 69 4.41 5.39 -5.96
CA GLY A 69 4.71 4.12 -5.34
C GLY A 69 3.44 3.34 -5.02
N ALA A 70 3.39 2.06 -5.41
CA ALA A 70 2.22 1.23 -5.13
C ALA A 70 1.92 1.17 -3.61
N LEU A 71 2.94 1.01 -2.77
CA LEU A 71 2.81 1.10 -1.30
C LEU A 71 3.28 2.46 -0.76
N LEU A 72 4.46 2.92 -1.19
CA LEU A 72 5.18 4.06 -0.63
C LEU A 72 5.68 4.99 -1.75
N GLY A 73 5.24 6.25 -1.75
CA GLY A 73 5.59 7.21 -2.79
C GLY A 73 7.07 7.59 -2.80
N ARG A 74 7.62 7.93 -1.63
CA ARG A 74 9.05 8.20 -1.48
C ARG A 74 9.54 7.84 -0.09
N SER A 75 10.70 7.20 -0.02
CA SER A 75 11.45 6.99 1.22
C SER A 75 12.70 7.85 1.28
N SER A 76 13.21 8.05 2.49
CA SER A 76 14.53 8.62 2.75
C SER A 76 15.10 8.04 4.03
N GLU A 77 16.43 7.89 4.06
CA GLU A 77 17.23 7.49 5.22
C GLU A 77 16.70 6.25 5.97
N HIS A 78 17.24 5.06 5.67
CA HIS A 78 16.99 3.82 6.44
C HIS A 78 15.53 3.39 6.60
N ALA A 79 14.58 3.94 5.85
CA ALA A 79 13.21 3.44 5.78
C ALA A 79 13.20 1.96 5.35
N THR A 80 12.50 1.12 6.11
CA THR A 80 12.37 -0.32 5.80
C THR A 80 10.93 -0.69 5.54
N ALA A 81 10.73 -1.55 4.54
CA ALA A 81 9.46 -2.24 4.31
C ALA A 81 9.73 -3.74 4.35
N THR A 82 9.04 -4.46 5.23
CA THR A 82 9.22 -5.91 5.44
C THR A 82 7.88 -6.62 5.38
N SER A 83 7.82 -7.75 4.69
CA SER A 83 6.58 -8.52 4.48
C SER A 83 5.42 -7.64 3.98
N CYS A 84 5.74 -6.71 3.08
CA CYS A 84 4.78 -5.79 2.49
C CYS A 84 4.52 -6.13 1.02
N TYR A 85 3.30 -5.90 0.55
CA TYR A 85 2.84 -6.34 -0.76
C TYR A 85 2.06 -5.25 -1.49
N PHE A 86 1.99 -5.33 -2.81
CA PHE A 86 1.07 -4.49 -3.57
C PHE A 86 0.48 -5.21 -4.78
N LEU A 87 -0.74 -4.83 -5.14
CA LEU A 87 -1.42 -5.39 -6.31
C LEU A 87 -0.78 -4.83 -7.58
N ASP A 88 -0.12 -5.69 -8.34
CA ASP A 88 0.42 -5.36 -9.66
C ASP A 88 -0.71 -5.43 -10.70
N SER A 89 -1.31 -4.28 -11.01
CA SER A 89 -2.39 -4.19 -11.99
C SER A 89 -1.84 -3.99 -13.41
N PRO A 90 -2.31 -4.77 -14.40
CA PRO A 90 -1.87 -4.64 -15.79
C PRO A 90 -2.27 -3.29 -16.43
N ASP A 91 -3.18 -2.52 -15.82
CA ASP A 91 -3.66 -1.24 -16.34
C ASP A 91 -2.67 -0.07 -16.17
N GLY A 92 -1.52 -0.30 -15.52
CA GLY A 92 -0.35 0.58 -15.63
C GLY A 92 -0.29 1.81 -14.71
N ASP A 93 -1.20 1.94 -13.76
CA ASP A 93 -1.06 2.90 -12.64
C ASP A 93 -0.09 2.33 -11.60
N ALA A 94 0.76 3.18 -11.02
CA ALA A 94 2.09 2.83 -10.51
C ALA A 94 2.22 1.45 -9.84
N THR A 95 2.76 0.51 -10.61
CA THR A 95 3.04 -0.89 -10.25
C THR A 95 4.44 -1.10 -9.65
N SER A 96 5.09 -0.01 -9.23
CA SER A 96 6.42 -0.06 -8.64
C SER A 96 6.39 0.66 -7.30
N GLY A 97 7.13 0.17 -6.31
CA GLY A 97 7.12 0.72 -4.96
C GLY A 97 7.77 -0.22 -3.97
N ALA A 98 7.85 0.20 -2.70
CA ALA A 98 8.32 -0.67 -1.62
C ALA A 98 7.38 -1.87 -1.43
N GLY A 99 7.95 -3.06 -1.19
CA GLY A 99 7.20 -4.31 -1.07
C GLY A 99 7.26 -5.18 -2.32
N THR A 100 6.58 -6.32 -2.25
CA THR A 100 6.57 -7.35 -3.31
C THR A 100 5.34 -7.19 -4.20
N PRO A 101 5.49 -7.05 -5.53
CA PRO A 101 4.37 -7.08 -6.46
C PRO A 101 3.69 -8.45 -6.45
N VAL A 102 2.37 -8.47 -6.43
CA VAL A 102 1.57 -9.71 -6.51
C VAL A 102 0.37 -9.51 -7.42
N THR A 103 -0.02 -10.56 -8.14
CA THR A 103 -1.25 -10.53 -8.95
C THR A 103 -2.50 -10.59 -8.08
N ALA A 104 -3.68 -10.37 -8.67
CA ALA A 104 -4.95 -10.51 -7.95
C ALA A 104 -5.15 -11.93 -7.38
N GLU A 105 -4.73 -12.95 -8.13
CA GLU A 105 -4.79 -14.35 -7.71
C GLU A 105 -3.86 -14.61 -6.54
N GLN A 106 -2.63 -14.08 -6.58
CA GLN A 106 -1.66 -14.20 -5.49
C GLN A 106 -2.13 -13.43 -4.25
N MET A 107 -2.70 -12.23 -4.41
CA MET A 107 -3.24 -11.43 -3.32
C MET A 107 -4.41 -12.12 -2.60
N ALA A 108 -5.11 -13.04 -3.28
CA ALA A 108 -6.18 -13.85 -2.71
C ALA A 108 -5.68 -15.16 -2.05
N GLN A 109 -4.36 -15.40 -1.99
CA GLN A 109 -3.77 -16.61 -1.43
C GLN A 109 -3.00 -16.31 -0.14
N GLN A 110 -3.38 -16.96 0.96
CA GLN A 110 -2.74 -16.77 2.27
C GLN A 110 -1.23 -17.03 2.22
N ALA A 111 -0.81 -18.01 1.41
CA ALA A 111 0.59 -18.40 1.25
C ALA A 111 1.48 -17.30 0.63
N THR A 112 0.88 -16.29 0.00
CA THR A 112 1.61 -15.12 -0.52
C THR A 112 2.18 -14.25 0.59
N PHE A 113 1.47 -14.16 1.72
CA PHE A 113 1.77 -13.26 2.83
C PHE A 113 2.63 -13.96 3.87
N VAL A 114 3.94 -13.92 3.64
CA VAL A 114 4.96 -14.54 4.49
C VAL A 114 5.05 -13.77 5.81
N ASP A 115 5.12 -14.50 6.92
CA ASP A 115 5.21 -13.99 8.29
C ASP A 115 3.98 -13.25 8.84
N TRP A 116 2.84 -13.28 8.13
CA TRP A 116 1.59 -12.66 8.60
C TRP A 116 0.84 -13.56 9.60
N ASP A 117 0.32 -12.96 10.67
CA ASP A 117 -0.51 -13.66 11.66
C ASP A 117 -1.97 -13.78 11.20
N PHE A 118 -2.25 -14.83 10.41
CA PHE A 118 -3.61 -15.23 10.05
C PHE A 118 -4.35 -15.99 11.14
N ARG A 119 -3.86 -16.03 12.38
CA ARG A 119 -4.57 -16.59 13.52
C ARG A 119 -5.21 -15.50 14.36
N ASN A 120 -4.52 -14.38 14.58
CA ASN A 120 -4.98 -13.31 15.47
C ASN A 120 -5.20 -11.96 14.77
N VAL A 121 -4.41 -11.59 13.76
CA VAL A 121 -4.50 -10.27 13.13
C VAL A 121 -5.32 -10.29 11.83
N TRP A 122 -4.93 -11.13 10.88
CA TRP A 122 -5.47 -11.11 9.52
C TRP A 122 -6.46 -12.24 9.26
N THR A 123 -7.47 -11.99 8.43
CA THR A 123 -8.38 -12.99 7.88
C THR A 123 -8.38 -12.89 6.36
N LEU A 124 -8.50 -14.02 5.68
CA LEU A 124 -8.59 -14.10 4.23
C LEU A 124 -9.51 -15.27 3.87
N CYS A 125 -10.65 -14.98 3.24
CA CYS A 125 -11.52 -16.01 2.71
C CYS A 125 -10.96 -16.43 1.35
N GLY A 126 -10.46 -17.66 1.23
CA GLY A 126 -9.79 -18.14 0.02
C GLY A 126 -10.61 -17.91 -1.24
N GLY A 127 -10.20 -16.96 -2.09
CA GLY A 127 -10.87 -16.59 -3.33
C GLY A 127 -11.91 -15.46 -3.26
N ASN A 128 -12.32 -15.01 -2.07
CA ASN A 128 -13.27 -13.91 -1.89
C ASN A 128 -12.57 -12.66 -1.32
N GLY A 129 -11.82 -11.98 -2.19
CA GLY A 129 -11.14 -10.72 -1.89
C GLY A 129 -9.70 -10.89 -1.37
N TYR A 130 -9.22 -9.85 -0.69
CA TYR A 130 -7.84 -9.72 -0.18
C TYR A 130 -7.83 -9.73 1.36
N PRO A 131 -6.67 -9.89 2.03
CA PRO A 131 -6.62 -9.99 3.48
C PRO A 131 -7.26 -8.77 4.12
N ARG A 132 -8.01 -8.98 5.20
CA ARG A 132 -8.49 -7.88 6.03
C ARG A 132 -8.20 -8.15 7.48
N LEU A 133 -8.36 -7.10 8.29
CA LEU A 133 -8.22 -7.26 9.72
C LEU A 133 -9.34 -8.15 10.25
N ARG A 134 -8.99 -9.10 11.11
CA ARG A 134 -9.91 -10.13 11.62
C ARG A 134 -11.14 -9.56 12.30
N TRP A 135 -11.02 -8.40 12.93
CA TRP A 135 -12.13 -7.71 13.58
C TRP A 135 -13.17 -7.17 12.59
N GLU A 136 -12.88 -7.12 11.29
CA GLU A 136 -13.85 -6.71 10.25
C GLU A 136 -14.93 -7.78 9.97
N LEU A 137 -14.85 -8.95 10.62
CA LEU A 137 -15.88 -10.01 10.59
C LEU A 137 -16.35 -10.37 9.17
N ILE A 138 -15.41 -10.74 8.30
CA ILE A 138 -15.78 -11.26 6.97
C ILE A 138 -16.44 -12.63 7.12
N ASP A 139 -17.59 -12.80 6.49
CA ASP A 139 -18.25 -14.10 6.34
C ASP A 139 -17.57 -14.91 5.22
N CYS A 140 -16.80 -15.93 5.60
CA CYS A 140 -16.13 -16.84 4.67
C CYS A 140 -17.00 -18.05 4.27
N THR A 141 -18.32 -18.04 4.53
CA THR A 141 -19.19 -19.21 4.33
C THR A 141 -20.03 -19.20 3.03
N GLN A 142 -19.80 -18.25 2.11
CA GLN A 142 -20.47 -18.19 0.80
C GLN A 142 -19.79 -19.10 -0.22
#